data_AF-A0A9E7FSS3-F1
#
_entry.id   AF-A0A9E7FSS3-F1
#
_cell.length_a   1.000
_cell.length_b   1.000
_cell.length_c   1.000
_cell.angle_alpha   90.00
_cell.angle_beta   90.00
_cell.angle_gamma   90.00
#
_symmetry.space_group_name_H-M   'P 1'
#
loop_
_entity.id
_entity.type
_entity.pdbx_description
1 polymer ?
#
loop_
_entity_poly.entity_id
_entity_poly.type
_entity_poly.pdbx_seq_one_letter_code
_entity_poly.pdbx_strand_id
1 'polypeptide(L)'
;MMRSAYLVVALLASVLLVVSFCDAQDQENPDLLLPSQGDGEEVGKKKPWPCCDMCTCTKSIPPQCQCRDVLVGGCHRNCKGCVCTLSIPPYCRCTDVIYEHCGKRCHPEE
;
A
#
# COMPACT_ATOMS: atom_id res chain seq x y z
N MET A 1 49.79 -25.41 -13.49
CA MET A 1 48.41 -25.78 -13.91
C MET A 1 47.52 -26.13 -12.72
N MET A 2 47.90 -27.05 -11.82
CA MET A 2 47.06 -27.44 -10.65
C MET A 2 46.72 -26.31 -9.65
N ARG A 3 47.63 -25.35 -9.41
CA ARG A 3 47.38 -24.21 -8.50
C ARG A 3 46.31 -23.25 -9.01
N SER A 4 46.25 -23.02 -10.33
CA SER A 4 45.24 -22.16 -10.95
C SER A 4 43.88 -22.87 -10.98
N ALA A 5 43.86 -24.18 -11.28
CA ALA A 5 42.66 -24.99 -11.16
C ALA A 5 42.11 -25.01 -9.72
N TYR A 6 43.00 -25.10 -8.71
CA TYR A 6 42.61 -25.03 -7.30
C TYR A 6 41.97 -23.69 -6.93
N LEU A 7 42.53 -22.56 -7.40
CA LEU A 7 41.95 -21.23 -7.19
C LEU A 7 40.58 -21.09 -7.85
N VAL A 8 40.40 -21.61 -9.06
CA VAL A 8 39.11 -21.59 -9.76
C VAL A 8 38.08 -22.45 -9.02
N VAL A 9 38.45 -23.66 -8.57
CA VAL A 9 37.56 -24.55 -7.80
C VAL A 9 37.18 -23.93 -6.45
N ALA A 10 38.13 -23.30 -5.75
CA ALA A 10 37.87 -22.62 -4.49
C ALA A 10 36.92 -21.43 -4.64
N LEU A 11 37.05 -20.64 -5.72
CA LEU A 11 36.15 -19.53 -6.03
C LEU A 11 34.74 -20.01 -6.41
N LEU A 12 34.61 -21.10 -7.17
CA LEU A 12 33.31 -21.66 -7.49
C LEU A 12 32.61 -22.25 -6.25
N ALA A 13 33.36 -22.91 -5.37
CA ALA A 13 32.83 -23.45 -4.12
C ALA A 13 32.38 -22.35 -3.14
N SER A 14 33.11 -21.23 -3.05
CA SER A 14 32.70 -20.12 -2.20
C SER A 14 31.42 -19.46 -2.70
N VAL A 15 31.27 -19.23 -4.02
CA VAL A 15 30.05 -18.68 -4.61
C VAL A 15 28.84 -19.58 -4.34
N LEU A 16 28.98 -20.91 -4.49
CA LEU A 16 27.91 -21.87 -4.18
C LEU A 16 27.48 -21.84 -2.71
N LEU A 17 28.42 -21.64 -1.78
CA LEU A 17 28.09 -21.48 -0.36
C LEU A 17 27.26 -20.22 -0.10
N VAL A 18 27.56 -19.07 -0.75
CA VAL A 18 26.79 -17.83 -0.53
C VAL A 18 25.35 -17.94 -1.03
N VAL A 19 25.10 -18.63 -2.16
CA VAL A 19 23.75 -18.77 -2.73
C VAL A 19 22.82 -19.59 -1.80
N SER A 20 23.34 -20.60 -1.09
CA SER A 20 22.55 -21.39 -0.15
C SER A 20 22.07 -20.64 1.10
N PHE A 21 22.67 -19.50 1.46
CA PHE A 21 22.28 -18.74 2.66
C PHE A 21 21.15 -17.72 2.42
N CYS A 22 20.64 -17.58 1.19
CA CYS A 22 19.58 -16.62 0.89
C CYS A 22 18.14 -17.17 1.02
N ASP A 23 17.94 -18.47 1.26
CA ASP A 23 16.61 -19.12 1.24
C ASP A 23 16.11 -19.59 2.62
N ALA A 24 16.34 -18.81 3.68
CA ALA A 24 15.74 -19.09 5.00
C ALA A 24 15.35 -17.82 5.76
N GLN A 25 14.24 -17.19 5.37
CA GLN A 25 13.41 -16.40 6.28
C GLN A 25 11.96 -16.91 6.15
N ASP A 26 11.67 -18.00 6.86
CA ASP A 26 10.30 -18.46 7.10
C ASP A 26 9.94 -18.18 8.57
N GLN A 27 9.18 -17.10 8.74
CA GLN A 27 8.07 -16.87 9.67
C GLN A 27 7.92 -17.78 10.91
N GLU A 28 8.20 -17.22 12.09
CA GLU A 28 7.37 -17.45 13.29
C GLU A 28 7.34 -16.17 14.15
N ASN A 29 6.29 -15.36 13.98
CA ASN A 29 5.97 -14.28 14.91
C ASN A 29 4.73 -14.70 15.70
N PRO A 30 4.82 -14.90 17.02
CA PRO A 30 3.69 -15.32 17.83
C PRO A 30 2.74 -14.13 18.08
N ASP A 31 1.53 -14.24 17.54
CA ASP A 31 0.35 -13.50 17.98
C ASP A 31 0.11 -13.78 19.47
N LEU A 32 0.21 -12.76 20.34
CA LEU A 32 -0.82 -12.45 21.34
C LEU A 32 -0.54 -11.13 22.08
N LEU A 33 -1.09 -10.02 21.61
CA LEU A 33 -1.50 -8.92 22.50
C LEU A 33 -2.71 -8.21 21.88
N LEU A 34 -3.89 -8.40 22.50
CA LEU A 34 -5.02 -7.49 22.33
C LEU A 34 -4.80 -6.25 23.20
N PRO A 35 -4.78 -5.04 22.64
CA PRO A 35 -5.28 -3.87 23.33
C PRO A 35 -6.73 -3.61 22.90
N SER A 36 -7.61 -3.78 23.88
CA SER A 36 -8.97 -3.25 23.85
C SER A 36 -8.91 -1.73 24.03
N GLN A 37 -8.75 -0.96 22.95
CA GLN A 37 -9.10 0.45 22.96
C GLN A 37 -9.43 0.92 21.54
N GLY A 38 -10.59 1.56 21.39
CA GLY A 38 -11.16 1.95 20.11
C GLY A 38 -10.37 3.03 19.39
N ASP A 39 -9.47 2.60 18.54
CA ASP A 39 -9.02 3.26 17.32
C ASP A 39 -8.62 2.13 16.38
N GLY A 40 -9.55 1.74 15.51
CA GLY A 40 -9.33 0.70 14.51
C GLY A 40 -8.29 1.18 13.50
N GLU A 41 -7.02 1.15 13.86
CA GLU A 41 -5.95 0.90 12.90
C GLU A 41 -6.04 -0.59 12.56
N GLU A 42 -7.05 -0.92 11.75
CA GLU A 42 -7.03 -2.09 10.90
C GLU A 42 -5.59 -2.17 10.33
N VAL A 43 -4.90 -3.29 10.49
CA VAL A 43 -3.74 -3.63 9.65
C VAL A 43 -4.30 -3.93 8.26
N GLY A 44 -4.88 -2.89 7.67
CA GLY A 44 -5.79 -2.85 6.55
C GLY A 44 -5.23 -1.84 5.58
N LYS A 45 -5.40 -2.12 4.29
CA LYS A 45 -4.83 -1.30 3.22
C LYS A 45 -5.15 0.17 3.48
N LYS A 46 -4.11 1.01 3.56
CA LYS A 46 -4.27 2.45 3.78
C LYS A 46 -5.24 3.00 2.72
N LYS A 47 -6.29 3.72 3.16
CA LYS A 47 -7.29 4.28 2.25
C LYS A 47 -6.62 5.25 1.25
N PRO A 48 -7.18 5.38 0.03
CA PRO A 48 -6.59 6.25 -0.99
C PRO A 48 -6.61 7.73 -0.61
N TRP A 49 -7.55 8.14 0.24
CA TRP A 49 -7.75 9.50 0.76
C TRP A 49 -7.88 9.51 2.30
N PRO A 50 -7.54 10.63 2.99
CA PRO A 50 -7.61 10.74 4.45
C PRO A 50 -9.03 11.02 4.99
N CYS A 51 -9.86 11.71 4.22
CA CYS A 51 -11.26 12.02 4.49
C CYS A 51 -12.01 12.12 3.15
N CYS A 52 -13.33 12.10 3.17
CA CYS A 52 -14.15 12.25 1.96
C CYS A 52 -15.51 12.89 2.25
N ASP A 53 -15.81 14.02 1.62
CA ASP A 53 -17.12 14.67 1.74
C ASP A 53 -18.14 14.07 0.77
N MET A 54 -17.73 13.82 -0.47
CA MET A 54 -18.59 13.28 -1.52
C MET A 54 -18.25 11.80 -1.79
N CYS A 55 -18.80 10.92 -0.97
CA CYS A 55 -18.65 9.47 -1.14
C CYS A 55 -19.78 8.90 -2.02
N THR A 56 -19.44 8.21 -3.10
CA THR A 56 -20.40 7.47 -3.92
C THR A 56 -20.13 5.97 -3.87
N CYS A 57 -21.14 5.17 -3.51
CA CYS A 57 -21.05 3.71 -3.45
C CYS A 57 -22.11 3.05 -4.33
N THR A 58 -21.76 1.91 -4.95
CA THR A 58 -22.75 1.03 -5.59
C THR A 58 -23.63 0.36 -4.55
N LYS A 59 -24.84 -0.07 -4.96
CA LYS A 59 -25.75 -0.85 -4.11
C LYS A 59 -25.47 -2.37 -4.16
N SER A 60 -24.24 -2.77 -4.48
CA SER A 60 -23.80 -4.19 -4.54
C SER A 60 -23.31 -4.69 -3.17
N ILE A 61 -23.10 -6.00 -3.04
CA ILE A 61 -22.50 -6.63 -1.86
C ILE A 61 -21.24 -7.41 -2.33
N PRO A 62 -20.01 -6.98 -1.98
CA PRO A 62 -19.68 -5.76 -1.24
C PRO A 62 -19.96 -4.48 -2.06
N PRO A 63 -20.16 -3.33 -1.39
CA PRO A 63 -20.29 -2.04 -2.07
C PRO A 63 -18.96 -1.66 -2.70
N GLN A 64 -19.00 -1.02 -3.86
CA GLN A 64 -17.84 -0.39 -4.47
C GLN A 64 -17.96 1.11 -4.28
N CYS A 65 -17.08 1.67 -3.44
CA CYS A 65 -17.10 3.06 -3.02
C CYS A 65 -15.93 3.85 -3.61
N GLN A 66 -16.20 5.08 -4.02
CA GLN A 66 -15.21 6.01 -4.56
C GLN A 66 -15.44 7.40 -3.99
N CYS A 67 -14.37 8.06 -3.56
CA CYS A 67 -14.42 9.46 -3.18
C CYS A 67 -14.40 10.36 -4.41
N ARG A 68 -15.31 11.32 -4.42
CA ARG A 68 -15.58 12.19 -5.56
C ARG A 68 -15.09 13.62 -5.34
N ASP A 69 -14.43 13.90 -4.23
CA ASP A 69 -13.84 15.19 -3.89
C ASP A 69 -12.83 15.64 -4.93
N VAL A 70 -12.77 16.96 -5.13
CA VAL A 70 -11.80 17.61 -6.01
C VAL A 70 -10.68 18.18 -5.15
N LEU A 71 -9.46 17.79 -5.47
CA LEU A 71 -8.24 18.18 -4.76
C LEU A 71 -7.46 19.18 -5.63
N VAL A 72 -6.94 20.25 -5.04
CA VAL A 72 -6.09 21.20 -5.77
C VAL A 72 -4.63 20.78 -5.64
N GLY A 73 -3.92 20.74 -6.76
CA GLY A 73 -2.46 20.50 -6.79
C GLY A 73 -2.04 19.03 -6.83
N GLY A 74 -2.90 18.08 -6.48
CA GLY A 74 -2.59 16.64 -6.58
C GLY A 74 -3.48 15.75 -5.72
N CYS A 75 -3.33 14.43 -5.90
CA CYS A 75 -4.00 13.44 -5.05
C CYS A 75 -3.14 13.04 -3.85
N HIS A 76 -3.77 12.43 -2.86
CA HIS A 76 -3.07 11.82 -1.74
C HIS A 76 -2.19 10.65 -2.22
N ARG A 77 -1.03 10.44 -1.55
CA ARG A 77 0.00 9.45 -1.95
C ARG A 77 -0.48 8.00 -2.07
N ASN A 78 -1.57 7.65 -1.38
CA ASN A 78 -2.13 6.30 -1.44
C ASN A 78 -3.08 6.09 -2.62
N CYS A 79 -3.47 7.17 -3.30
CA CYS A 79 -4.29 7.11 -4.50
C CYS A 79 -3.45 6.61 -5.69
N LYS A 80 -3.81 5.46 -6.23
CA LYS A 80 -3.12 4.85 -7.38
C LYS A 80 -3.54 5.48 -8.70
N GLY A 81 -4.82 5.80 -8.85
CA GLY A 81 -5.37 6.49 -10.01
C GLY A 81 -5.66 7.95 -9.69
N CYS A 82 -4.73 8.84 -10.00
CA CYS A 82 -4.95 10.28 -9.90
C CYS A 82 -5.19 10.89 -11.28
N VAL A 83 -6.35 11.50 -11.50
CA VAL A 83 -6.68 12.20 -12.74
C VAL A 83 -6.78 13.69 -12.45
N CYS A 84 -6.07 14.51 -13.23
CA CYS A 84 -6.03 15.96 -13.06
C CYS A 84 -6.41 16.70 -14.34
N THR A 85 -6.98 17.90 -14.19
CA THR A 85 -7.13 18.85 -15.29
C THR A 85 -5.76 19.42 -15.72
N LEU A 86 -5.68 19.91 -16.95
CA LEU A 86 -4.49 20.60 -17.47
C LEU A 86 -4.47 22.10 -17.12
N SER A 87 -5.16 22.50 -16.05
CA SER A 87 -5.20 23.90 -15.59
C SER A 87 -4.06 24.23 -14.63
N ILE A 88 -3.86 25.51 -14.35
CA ILE A 88 -2.89 26.00 -13.36
C ILE A 88 -3.66 26.84 -12.31
N PRO A 89 -3.85 26.36 -11.07
CA PRO A 89 -3.44 25.04 -10.56
C PRO A 89 -4.27 23.89 -11.14
N PRO A 90 -3.76 22.64 -11.10
CA PRO A 90 -4.52 21.47 -11.54
C PRO A 90 -5.58 21.11 -10.49
N TYR A 91 -6.75 20.72 -10.98
CA TYR A 91 -7.83 20.14 -10.19
C TYR A 91 -7.84 18.63 -10.41
N CYS A 92 -7.66 17.87 -9.34
CA CYS A 92 -7.43 16.43 -9.37
C CYS A 92 -8.53 15.67 -8.66
N ARG A 93 -8.71 14.41 -9.03
CA ARG A 93 -9.61 13.47 -8.38
C ARG A 93 -8.95 12.11 -8.27
N CYS A 94 -9.15 11.45 -7.14
CA CYS A 94 -8.79 10.05 -6.99
C CYS A 94 -9.83 9.14 -7.65
N THR A 95 -9.39 8.19 -8.47
CA THR A 95 -10.25 7.21 -9.16
C THR A 95 -10.21 5.83 -8.52
N ASP A 96 -9.50 5.66 -7.41
CA ASP A 96 -9.46 4.39 -6.69
C ASP A 96 -10.83 3.99 -6.16
N VAL A 97 -11.13 2.70 -6.24
CA VAL A 97 -12.34 2.07 -5.68
C VAL A 97 -11.94 1.25 -4.47
N ILE A 98 -12.67 1.43 -3.38
CA ILE A 98 -12.55 0.63 -2.16
C ILE A 98 -13.84 -0.17 -1.93
N TYR A 99 -13.75 -1.28 -1.23
CA TYR A 99 -14.90 -2.15 -0.92
C TYR A 99 -15.51 -1.88 0.47
N GLU A 100 -15.14 -0.74 1.05
CA GLU A 100 -15.52 -0.28 2.39
C GLU A 100 -16.07 1.15 2.30
N HIS A 101 -16.56 1.69 3.41
CA HIS A 101 -16.99 3.09 3.46
C HIS A 101 -15.81 4.07 3.24
N CYS A 102 -16.08 5.26 2.70
CA CYS A 102 -15.07 6.26 2.34
C CYS A 102 -14.33 6.91 3.52
N GLY A 103 -14.61 6.57 4.78
CA GLY A 103 -14.05 7.27 5.93
C GLY A 103 -14.92 8.44 6.40
N LYS A 104 -14.36 9.25 7.29
CA LYS A 104 -14.98 10.47 7.83
C LYS A 104 -15.09 11.57 6.79
N ARG A 105 -16.06 12.48 6.97
CA ARG A 105 -16.14 13.73 6.19
C ARG A 105 -14.96 14.64 6.51
N CYS A 106 -14.53 15.42 5.53
CA CYS A 106 -13.52 16.46 5.70
C CYS A 106 -14.11 17.71 6.38
N HIS A 107 -15.36 18.05 6.04
CA HIS A 107 -16.10 19.18 6.61
C HIS A 107 -17.38 18.65 7.29
N PRO A 108 -17.33 18.26 8.57
CA PRO A 108 -18.52 17.89 9.31
C PRO A 108 -19.44 19.11 9.45
N GLU A 109 -20.75 18.90 9.28
CA GLU A 109 -21.76 19.90 9.64
C GLU A 109 -21.81 20.04 11.17
N GLU A 110 -21.88 21.27 11.67
CA GLU A 110 -22.02 21.59 13.10
C GLU A 110 -23.44 21.29 13.63
#